data_AF-A0A8T0LH31-F1
#
_entry.id   AF-A0A8T0LH31-F1
#
_cell.length_a   1.000
_cell.length_b   1.000
_cell.length_c   1.000
_cell.angle_alpha   90.00
_cell.angle_beta   90.00
_cell.angle_gamma   90.00
#
_symmetry.space_group_name_H-M   'P 1'
#
loop_
_entity.id
_entity.type
_entity.pdbx_description
1 polymer ?
#
loop_
_entity_poly.entity_id
_entity_poly.type
_entity_poly.pdbx_seq_one_letter_code
_entity_poly.pdbx_strand_id
1 'polypeptide(L)'
;MESEQSKVGTEMLLLPHSSSPLQPNNAANPKPKPKRFVKNQIPDSILNDPLLNAAISVLPSNYNFEIHKSVWRVLSTGAKRVALQFPEGLLMYSLSLSDIFTTFVAVTHCYILGDVTYGACCVDDFSVAALGADLLIHYGHSCLVPIDATTIPSLYVFVDIKIDVPHFVDTVRLNLESRPQTLVVAGTIQFASAIRAAKPQLEELGFRVLVPQSKPLSAGEVLGCMAPRVSGNSLGCGVGESVLVFVADGRFHLEAFMIANSGIRAFRYDPYMGKLFLEEYDHVGMKRSRKNAILKARKARSWGVVLGTLGRQGNPRILERLEKKMKERGLDYTMVLMSELSPGRVALFEDSVDAWIHIACPRLSIDWGEAFVKPMLTSFEAEVALGVIPGWWEKNEVCEDGVGCCKRSGACCEGDAKGGEDFGGDYPMDYYAQDGGEWNSSYVKKSTRPARRVSVSSDAAAVISQQS
;
A
#
# COMPACT_ATOMS: atom_id res chain seq x y z
N MET A 1 49.50 69.30 57.61
CA MET A 1 48.71 69.64 58.80
C MET A 1 47.61 68.61 58.90
N GLU A 2 47.72 67.75 59.93
CA GLU A 2 46.67 67.31 60.86
C GLU A 2 45.20 67.40 60.37
N SER A 3 44.25 66.50 60.67
CA SER A 3 44.12 65.30 61.49
C SER A 3 42.60 65.02 61.46
N GLU A 4 42.14 63.83 61.08
CA GLU A 4 41.39 62.90 61.95
C GLU A 4 40.39 63.49 62.98
N GLN A 5 39.10 63.18 62.78
CA GLN A 5 38.08 62.89 63.82
C GLN A 5 37.06 61.93 63.15
N SER A 6 36.72 60.71 63.57
CA SER A 6 36.47 59.99 64.84
C SER A 6 34.97 59.74 65.11
N LYS A 7 34.61 58.43 65.14
CA LYS A 7 33.61 57.72 65.98
C LYS A 7 32.11 58.06 65.78
N VAL A 8 31.27 57.13 65.30
CA VAL A 8 30.53 56.04 66.02
C VAL A 8 29.78 56.58 67.24
N GLY A 9 28.45 56.52 67.42
CA GLY A 9 27.37 55.70 66.88
C GLY A 9 26.50 55.28 68.07
N THR A 10 25.16 55.48 68.04
CA THR A 10 24.12 54.77 68.83
C THR A 10 22.75 55.34 68.42
N GLU A 11 21.82 54.52 67.92
CA GLU A 11 20.48 54.34 68.52
C GLU A 11 19.64 53.33 67.76
N MET A 12 18.96 52.51 68.55
CA MET A 12 18.24 51.30 68.19
C MET A 12 16.75 51.61 68.32
N LEU A 13 15.98 51.45 67.24
CA LEU A 13 14.52 51.46 67.29
C LEU A 13 13.99 50.35 66.38
N LEU A 14 13.47 49.31 67.04
CA LEU A 14 12.87 48.09 66.49
C LEU A 14 11.41 48.35 66.10
N LEU A 15 11.03 47.95 64.88
CA LEU A 15 9.65 47.63 64.46
C LEU A 15 9.69 46.51 63.38
N PRO A 16 8.59 45.76 63.19
CA PRO A 16 8.57 44.30 63.38
C PRO A 16 8.66 43.44 62.11
N HIS A 17 8.94 42.16 62.38
CA HIS A 17 8.90 40.96 61.53
C HIS A 17 8.22 41.07 60.16
N SER A 18 9.02 40.87 59.10
CA SER A 18 8.56 40.28 57.85
C SER A 18 9.53 39.20 57.40
N SER A 19 8.94 38.05 57.09
CA SER A 19 9.54 36.80 56.64
C SER A 19 10.58 36.97 55.54
N SER A 20 11.76 36.38 55.75
CA SER A 20 12.86 36.34 54.78
C SER A 20 12.40 35.82 53.41
N PRO A 21 12.69 36.52 52.30
CA PRO A 21 12.40 36.02 50.97
C PRO A 21 13.31 34.83 50.65
N LEU A 22 12.64 33.77 50.18
CA LEU A 22 13.17 32.52 49.68
C LEU A 22 14.39 32.74 48.76
N GLN A 23 15.48 32.04 49.07
CA GLN A 23 16.62 31.91 48.16
C GLN A 23 16.14 31.40 46.79
N PRO A 24 16.61 31.98 45.68
CA PRO A 24 16.19 31.55 44.36
C PRO A 24 16.69 30.13 44.10
N ASN A 25 15.72 29.26 43.78
CA ASN A 25 15.88 27.87 43.41
C ASN A 25 17.09 27.63 42.50
N ASN A 26 17.84 26.57 42.85
CA ASN A 26 18.80 25.89 41.99
C ASN A 26 18.31 25.88 40.53
N ALA A 27 18.98 26.65 39.68
CA ALA A 27 18.85 26.54 38.24
C ALA A 27 19.27 25.11 37.86
N ALA A 28 18.28 24.28 37.50
CA ALA A 28 18.53 22.96 37.00
C ALA A 28 19.44 23.07 35.78
N ASN A 29 20.66 22.54 35.88
CA ASN A 29 21.54 22.35 34.74
C ASN A 29 20.71 21.75 33.60
N PRO A 30 20.71 22.33 32.38
CA PRO A 30 20.01 21.73 31.27
C PRO A 30 20.60 20.34 31.06
N LYS A 31 19.81 19.31 31.36
CA LYS A 31 20.18 17.92 31.06
C LYS A 31 20.63 17.91 29.60
N PRO A 32 21.83 17.39 29.28
CA PRO A 32 22.27 17.34 27.90
C PRO A 32 21.16 16.65 27.11
N LYS A 33 20.64 17.33 26.08
CA LYS A 33 19.66 16.72 25.16
C LYS A 33 20.22 15.35 24.80
N PRO A 34 19.45 14.25 24.98
CA PRO A 34 19.98 12.94 24.67
C PRO A 34 20.52 13.02 23.24
N LYS A 35 21.83 12.83 23.08
CA LYS A 35 22.41 12.70 21.74
C LYS A 35 21.68 11.52 21.14
N ARG A 36 20.76 11.80 20.23
CA ARG A 36 20.02 10.79 19.49
C ARG A 36 21.08 10.10 18.66
N PHE A 37 21.67 9.03 19.19
CA PHE A 37 22.62 8.22 18.47
C PHE A 37 21.81 7.56 17.35
N VAL A 38 21.80 8.19 16.18
CA VAL A 38 21.21 7.63 14.97
C VAL A 38 22.18 6.54 14.54
N LYS A 39 21.96 5.33 15.04
CA LYS A 39 22.83 4.14 14.84
C LYS A 39 23.06 3.78 13.35
N ASN A 40 22.39 4.48 12.43
CA ASN A 40 22.35 4.23 10.98
C ASN A 40 22.68 5.48 10.13
N GLN A 41 23.38 6.49 10.66
CA GLN A 41 23.87 7.56 9.79
C GLN A 41 24.94 7.02 8.83
N ILE A 42 24.80 7.36 7.56
CA ILE A 42 25.79 7.05 6.52
C ILE A 42 27.05 7.87 6.85
N PRO A 43 28.23 7.25 6.98
CA PRO A 43 29.48 7.95 7.22
C PRO A 43 29.78 9.04 6.18
N ASP A 44 30.35 10.16 6.63
CA ASP A 44 30.79 11.26 5.74
C ASP A 44 31.83 10.81 4.71
N SER A 45 32.62 9.80 5.04
CA SER A 45 33.59 9.18 4.13
C SER A 45 32.94 8.50 2.93
N ILE A 46 31.66 8.07 3.04
CA ILE A 46 30.89 7.50 1.94
C ILE A 46 30.15 8.62 1.20
N LEU A 47 29.51 9.54 1.94
CA LEU A 47 28.74 10.64 1.34
C LEU A 47 29.59 11.56 0.46
N ASN A 48 30.81 11.87 0.91
CA ASN A 48 31.70 12.83 0.25
C ASN A 48 32.85 12.16 -0.54
N ASP A 49 32.76 10.85 -0.81
CA ASP A 49 33.75 10.17 -1.65
C ASP A 49 33.65 10.70 -3.11
N PRO A 50 34.69 11.38 -3.63
CA PRO A 50 34.64 11.98 -4.96
C PRO A 50 34.56 10.94 -6.08
N LEU A 51 35.18 9.77 -5.92
CA LEU A 51 35.17 8.71 -6.93
C LEU A 51 33.80 8.02 -6.97
N LEU A 52 33.22 7.73 -5.79
CA LEU A 52 31.88 7.16 -5.70
C LEU A 52 30.85 8.12 -6.30
N ASN A 53 30.92 9.40 -5.95
CA ASN A 53 30.00 10.42 -6.48
C ASN A 53 30.15 10.61 -8.00
N ALA A 54 31.36 10.51 -8.54
CA ALA A 54 31.58 10.53 -9.99
C ALA A 54 30.93 9.30 -10.67
N ALA A 55 31.07 8.10 -10.10
CA ALA A 55 30.45 6.90 -10.64
C ALA A 55 28.90 6.97 -10.58
N ILE A 56 28.35 7.50 -9.47
CA ILE A 56 26.90 7.72 -9.31
C ILE A 56 26.37 8.70 -10.36
N SER A 57 27.17 9.70 -10.77
CA SER A 57 26.72 10.75 -11.71
C SER A 57 26.37 10.26 -13.12
N VAL A 58 26.75 9.02 -13.46
CA VAL A 58 26.38 8.36 -14.72
C VAL A 58 24.89 7.96 -14.74
N LEU A 59 24.29 7.77 -13.56
CA LEU A 59 22.87 7.43 -13.43
C LEU A 59 22.00 8.69 -13.54
N PRO A 60 20.73 8.55 -13.97
CA PRO A 60 19.85 9.70 -14.14
C PRO A 60 19.63 10.45 -12.81
N SER A 61 19.95 11.74 -12.80
CA SER A 61 19.97 12.58 -11.59
C SER A 61 18.60 12.81 -10.95
N ASN A 62 17.52 12.61 -11.72
CA ASN A 62 16.16 12.67 -11.24
C ASN A 62 15.70 11.37 -10.55
N TYR A 63 16.45 10.27 -10.64
CA TYR A 63 16.15 9.01 -9.97
C TYR A 63 17.05 8.84 -8.73
N ASN A 64 16.45 8.65 -7.57
CA ASN A 64 17.19 8.44 -6.33
C ASN A 64 17.35 6.94 -6.02
N PHE A 65 18.45 6.34 -6.48
CA PHE A 65 18.80 4.95 -6.20
C PHE A 65 19.36 4.70 -4.78
N GLU A 66 19.42 5.72 -3.91
CA GLU A 66 19.95 5.62 -2.54
C GLU A 66 21.29 4.84 -2.45
N ILE A 67 22.22 5.12 -3.39
CA ILE A 67 23.45 4.32 -3.55
C ILE A 67 24.34 4.41 -2.32
N HIS A 68 24.50 5.59 -1.72
CA HIS A 68 25.28 5.74 -0.48
C HIS A 68 24.72 4.89 0.66
N LYS A 69 23.40 4.78 0.77
CA LYS A 69 22.73 3.92 1.77
C LYS A 69 22.98 2.45 1.47
N SER A 70 22.93 2.06 0.20
CA SER A 70 23.19 0.70 -0.25
C SER A 70 24.65 0.29 0.02
N VAL A 71 25.61 1.15 -0.34
CA VAL A 71 27.05 1.01 -0.03
C VAL A 71 27.26 0.84 1.47
N TRP A 72 26.70 1.75 2.28
CA TRP A 72 26.79 1.64 3.74
C TRP A 72 26.16 0.36 4.28
N ARG A 73 25.03 -0.08 3.72
CA ARG A 73 24.36 -1.32 4.13
C ARG A 73 25.24 -2.54 3.86
N VAL A 74 25.88 -2.63 2.70
CA VAL A 74 26.81 -3.71 2.37
C VAL A 74 28.00 -3.72 3.33
N LEU A 75 28.63 -2.56 3.56
CA LEU A 75 29.79 -2.44 4.44
C LEU A 75 29.45 -2.77 5.91
N SER A 76 28.37 -2.21 6.43
CA SER A 76 27.96 -2.38 7.84
C SER A 76 27.48 -3.79 8.17
N THR A 77 27.00 -4.55 7.17
CA THR A 77 26.61 -5.95 7.34
C THR A 77 27.75 -6.93 7.05
N GLY A 78 28.85 -6.45 6.46
CA GLY A 78 29.94 -7.31 6.01
C GLY A 78 29.56 -8.21 4.83
N ALA A 79 28.47 -7.91 4.12
CA ALA A 79 28.00 -8.71 3.00
C ALA A 79 29.06 -8.79 1.88
N LYS A 80 29.30 -10.00 1.37
CA LYS A 80 30.29 -10.30 0.33
C LYS A 80 29.65 -10.75 -0.97
N ARG A 81 28.44 -11.29 -0.92
CA ARG A 81 27.66 -11.76 -2.06
C ARG A 81 26.35 -10.99 -2.05
N VAL A 82 26.16 -10.07 -2.98
CA VAL A 82 24.99 -9.19 -3.03
C VAL A 82 24.18 -9.50 -4.27
N ALA A 83 22.86 -9.62 -4.12
CA ALA A 83 21.95 -9.75 -5.24
C ALA A 83 21.17 -8.45 -5.45
N LEU A 84 21.00 -8.07 -6.72
CA LEU A 84 20.25 -6.90 -7.14
C LEU A 84 19.02 -7.35 -7.93
N GLN A 85 17.85 -6.87 -7.55
CA GLN A 85 16.59 -7.14 -8.23
C GLN A 85 15.94 -5.82 -8.67
N PHE A 86 15.50 -5.76 -9.92
CA PHE A 86 14.94 -4.56 -10.54
C PHE A 86 13.63 -4.86 -11.25
N PRO A 87 12.65 -3.93 -11.26
CA PRO A 87 11.61 -3.94 -12.27
C PRO A 87 12.21 -3.66 -13.66
N GLU A 88 11.47 -4.04 -14.69
CA GLU A 88 11.89 -3.95 -16.11
C GLU A 88 12.48 -2.58 -16.47
N GLY A 89 11.79 -1.49 -16.12
CA GLY A 89 12.22 -0.12 -16.44
C GLY A 89 13.48 0.36 -15.72
N LEU A 90 13.98 -0.38 -14.73
CA LEU A 90 15.22 -0.07 -14.01
C LEU A 90 16.33 -1.09 -14.26
N LEU A 91 16.03 -2.22 -14.92
CA LEU A 91 17.01 -3.29 -15.16
C LEU A 91 18.21 -2.81 -15.98
N MET A 92 18.01 -1.83 -16.87
CA MET A 92 19.08 -1.21 -17.66
C MET A 92 20.19 -0.55 -16.81
N TYR A 93 19.91 -0.19 -15.55
CA TYR A 93 20.90 0.40 -14.63
C TYR A 93 21.66 -0.65 -13.81
N SER A 94 21.30 -1.93 -13.93
CA SER A 94 21.82 -3.01 -13.09
C SER A 94 23.33 -3.20 -13.21
N LEU A 95 23.88 -3.12 -14.43
CA LEU A 95 25.32 -3.29 -14.68
C LEU A 95 26.13 -2.15 -14.05
N SER A 96 25.71 -0.90 -14.25
CA SER A 96 26.37 0.26 -13.64
C SER A 96 26.35 0.18 -12.10
N LEU A 97 25.22 -0.25 -11.52
CA LEU A 97 25.10 -0.45 -10.07
C LEU A 97 25.99 -1.61 -9.58
N SER A 98 26.05 -2.71 -10.33
CA SER A 98 26.93 -3.84 -10.05
C SER A 98 28.41 -3.42 -10.05
N ASP A 99 28.85 -2.62 -11.02
CA ASP A 99 30.21 -2.10 -11.11
C ASP A 99 30.54 -1.18 -9.92
N ILE A 100 29.60 -0.31 -9.54
CA ILE A 100 29.72 0.54 -8.34
C ILE A 100 29.90 -0.34 -7.10
N PHE A 101 29.04 -1.34 -6.87
CA PHE A 101 29.18 -2.17 -5.67
C PHE A 101 30.47 -2.99 -5.68
N THR A 102 30.85 -3.58 -6.81
CA THR A 102 32.08 -4.36 -6.92
C THR A 102 33.31 -3.49 -6.64
N THR A 103 33.32 -2.25 -7.12
CA THR A 103 34.45 -1.32 -6.95
C THR A 103 34.54 -0.76 -5.55
N PHE A 104 33.44 -0.26 -4.98
CA PHE A 104 33.47 0.58 -3.77
C PHE A 104 33.22 -0.19 -2.46
N VAL A 105 32.65 -1.40 -2.52
CA VAL A 105 32.37 -2.19 -1.29
C VAL A 105 33.04 -3.57 -1.27
N ALA A 106 33.93 -3.84 -2.23
CA ALA A 106 34.72 -5.07 -2.32
C ALA A 106 33.88 -6.34 -2.10
N VAL A 107 32.69 -6.37 -2.72
CA VAL A 107 31.88 -7.58 -2.80
C VAL A 107 32.61 -8.58 -3.68
N THR A 108 32.61 -9.84 -3.25
CA THR A 108 33.21 -10.93 -4.01
C THR A 108 32.39 -11.27 -5.24
N HIS A 109 31.06 -11.13 -5.16
CA HIS A 109 30.12 -11.38 -6.25
C HIS A 109 28.92 -10.43 -6.14
N CYS A 110 28.49 -9.91 -7.29
CA CYS A 110 27.24 -9.19 -7.44
C CYS A 110 26.35 -9.95 -8.44
N TYR A 111 25.19 -10.43 -8.00
CA TYR A 111 24.22 -11.13 -8.83
C TYR A 111 23.17 -10.14 -9.32
N ILE A 112 22.83 -10.19 -10.60
CA ILE A 112 21.70 -9.44 -11.16
C ILE A 112 20.60 -10.47 -11.43
N LEU A 113 19.45 -10.29 -10.79
CA LEU A 113 18.27 -11.11 -11.04
C LEU A 113 17.62 -10.61 -12.33
N GLY A 114 17.69 -11.44 -13.37
CA GLY A 114 17.18 -11.13 -14.70
C GLY A 114 15.70 -11.50 -14.94
N ASP A 115 15.06 -12.16 -13.97
CA ASP A 115 13.64 -12.50 -14.06
C ASP A 115 12.74 -11.28 -13.81
N VAL A 116 11.53 -11.36 -14.36
CA VAL A 116 10.52 -10.29 -14.26
C VAL A 116 10.19 -9.96 -12.81
N THR A 117 10.17 -8.66 -12.48
CA THR A 117 9.79 -8.16 -11.16
C THR A 117 8.71 -7.11 -11.31
N TYR A 118 7.45 -7.50 -11.12
CA TYR A 118 6.29 -6.61 -11.29
C TYR A 118 6.01 -5.69 -10.10
N GLY A 119 6.55 -6.01 -8.93
CA GLY A 119 6.21 -5.33 -7.69
C GLY A 119 6.97 -5.88 -6.49
N ALA A 120 6.76 -5.27 -5.33
CA ALA A 120 7.33 -5.71 -4.05
C ALA A 120 6.90 -7.13 -3.65
N CYS A 121 5.74 -7.59 -4.12
CA CYS A 121 5.30 -8.98 -3.93
C CYS A 121 6.16 -10.00 -4.70
N CYS A 122 7.01 -9.55 -5.64
CA CYS A 122 7.91 -10.38 -6.41
C CYS A 122 9.33 -10.43 -5.81
N VAL A 123 9.53 -9.96 -4.57
CA VAL A 123 10.83 -10.06 -3.90
C VAL A 123 11.30 -11.51 -3.94
N ASP A 124 12.42 -11.77 -4.61
CA ASP A 124 12.91 -13.14 -4.84
C ASP A 124 14.03 -13.47 -3.84
N ASP A 125 13.64 -13.53 -2.58
CA ASP A 125 14.56 -13.87 -1.51
C ASP A 125 14.90 -15.37 -1.51
N PHE A 126 14.06 -16.22 -2.09
CA PHE A 126 14.28 -17.66 -2.17
C PHE A 126 15.44 -18.02 -3.12
N SER A 127 15.45 -17.50 -4.35
CA SER A 127 16.55 -17.78 -5.29
C SER A 127 17.86 -17.21 -4.76
N VAL A 128 17.83 -16.03 -4.14
CA VAL A 128 19.01 -15.38 -3.58
C VAL A 128 19.56 -16.17 -2.38
N ALA A 129 18.69 -16.73 -1.54
CA ALA A 129 19.09 -17.64 -0.47
C ALA A 129 19.75 -18.91 -1.03
N ALA A 130 19.19 -19.49 -2.10
CA ALA A 130 19.74 -20.67 -2.76
C ALA A 130 21.12 -20.41 -3.40
N LEU A 131 21.36 -19.18 -3.87
CA LEU A 131 22.66 -18.71 -4.35
C LEU A 131 23.67 -18.45 -3.22
N GLY A 132 23.28 -18.59 -1.95
CA GLY A 132 24.13 -18.30 -0.80
C GLY A 132 24.61 -16.84 -0.77
N ALA A 133 23.76 -15.90 -1.21
CA ALA A 133 24.04 -14.48 -1.11
C ALA A 133 23.63 -13.93 0.27
N ASP A 134 24.34 -12.89 0.70
CA ASP A 134 24.25 -12.34 2.06
C ASP A 134 23.20 -11.23 2.18
N LEU A 135 22.91 -10.55 1.05
CA LEU A 135 22.02 -9.39 1.00
C LEU A 135 21.33 -9.31 -0.37
N LEU A 136 20.01 -9.13 -0.35
CA LEU A 136 19.22 -8.71 -1.51
C LEU A 136 18.96 -7.20 -1.45
N ILE A 137 19.20 -6.49 -2.54
CA ILE A 137 18.76 -5.12 -2.75
C ILE A 137 17.65 -5.11 -3.80
N HIS A 138 16.43 -4.80 -3.38
CA HIS A 138 15.24 -4.77 -4.21
C HIS A 138 14.88 -3.32 -4.55
N TYR A 139 14.96 -2.97 -5.84
CA TYR A 139 14.73 -1.61 -6.32
C TYR A 139 13.29 -1.38 -6.81
N GLY A 140 12.84 -0.13 -6.74
CA GLY A 140 11.65 0.38 -7.40
C GLY A 140 10.33 0.20 -6.65
N HIS A 141 10.29 -0.54 -5.52
CA HIS A 141 9.04 -0.83 -4.82
C HIS A 141 9.13 -0.62 -3.31
N SER A 142 7.99 -0.30 -2.69
CA SER A 142 7.84 -0.22 -1.24
C SER A 142 7.97 -1.59 -0.56
N CYS A 143 8.21 -1.62 0.75
CA CYS A 143 8.36 -2.86 1.51
C CYS A 143 7.01 -3.54 1.83
N LEU A 144 6.25 -3.92 0.80
CA LEU A 144 4.97 -4.62 0.97
C LEU A 144 5.15 -5.94 1.73
N VAL A 145 6.18 -6.70 1.37
CA VAL A 145 6.61 -7.90 2.09
C VAL A 145 7.55 -7.43 3.21
N PRO A 146 7.18 -7.63 4.49
CA PRO A 146 8.02 -7.23 5.61
C PRO A 146 9.39 -7.91 5.57
N ILE A 147 10.45 -7.20 5.97
CA ILE A 147 11.83 -7.71 5.97
C ILE A 147 12.06 -8.87 6.94
N ASP A 148 11.18 -9.08 7.92
CA ASP A 148 11.19 -10.23 8.83
C ASP A 148 10.47 -11.46 8.22
N ALA A 149 9.75 -11.28 7.11
CA ALA A 149 9.17 -12.38 6.34
C ALA A 149 10.14 -12.94 5.28
N THR A 150 11.16 -12.18 4.87
CA THR A 150 12.19 -12.63 3.91
C THR A 150 13.18 -13.59 4.59
N THR A 151 13.65 -14.60 3.85
CA THR A 151 14.59 -15.63 4.31
C THR A 151 16.02 -15.13 4.47
N ILE A 152 16.36 -14.05 3.75
CA ILE A 152 17.66 -13.38 3.81
C ILE A 152 17.47 -11.89 4.12
N PRO A 153 18.51 -11.21 4.64
CA PRO A 153 18.50 -9.76 4.75
C PRO A 153 18.17 -9.10 3.40
N SER A 154 17.14 -8.25 3.40
CA SER A 154 16.68 -7.53 2.22
C SER A 154 16.67 -6.02 2.49
N LEU A 155 17.14 -5.24 1.51
CA LEU A 155 17.10 -3.78 1.48
C LEU A 155 16.17 -3.34 0.35
N TYR A 156 15.08 -2.68 0.70
CA TYR A 156 14.21 -2.02 -0.27
C TYR A 156 14.71 -0.61 -0.57
N VAL A 157 14.81 -0.28 -1.86
CA VAL A 157 15.10 1.05 -2.38
C VAL A 157 13.95 1.46 -3.29
N PHE A 158 13.18 2.47 -2.90
CA PHE A 158 11.92 2.79 -3.60
C PHE A 158 12.14 3.46 -4.96
N VAL A 159 13.32 4.07 -5.14
CA VAL A 159 13.69 4.87 -6.31
C VAL A 159 12.73 6.05 -6.49
N ASP A 160 12.88 7.05 -5.63
CA ASP A 160 12.12 8.30 -5.72
C ASP A 160 12.49 9.05 -7.00
N ILE A 161 11.49 9.42 -7.79
CA ILE A 161 11.66 10.13 -9.07
C ILE A 161 11.23 11.58 -8.87
N LYS A 162 12.18 12.50 -9.07
CA LYS A 162 11.95 13.93 -9.00
C LYS A 162 11.18 14.39 -10.23
N ILE A 163 10.11 15.15 -9.99
CA ILE A 163 9.26 15.78 -11.00
C ILE A 163 9.11 17.28 -10.70
N ASP A 164 8.67 18.06 -11.68
CA ASP A 164 8.34 19.47 -11.50
C ASP A 164 7.00 19.61 -10.75
N VAL A 165 7.11 19.79 -9.42
CA VAL A 165 5.95 19.97 -8.53
C VAL A 165 5.19 21.27 -8.83
N PRO A 166 5.84 22.44 -9.00
CA PRO A 166 5.15 23.65 -9.45
C PRO A 166 4.30 23.42 -10.70
N HIS A 167 4.87 22.81 -11.75
CA HIS A 167 4.14 22.52 -12.98
C HIS A 167 2.93 21.59 -12.73
N PHE A 168 3.08 20.57 -11.88
CA PHE A 168 1.97 19.71 -11.48
C PHE A 168 0.84 20.50 -10.81
N VAL A 169 1.18 21.36 -9.84
CA VAL A 169 0.22 22.19 -9.11
C VAL A 169 -0.50 23.17 -10.05
N ASP A 170 0.24 23.83 -10.94
CA ASP A 170 -0.32 24.75 -11.94
C ASP A 170 -1.22 24.01 -12.94
N THR A 171 -0.84 22.81 -13.37
CA THR A 171 -1.67 21.98 -14.25
C THR A 171 -3.01 21.64 -13.57
N VAL A 172 -2.98 21.25 -12.29
CA VAL A 172 -4.20 20.99 -11.52
C VAL A 172 -5.05 22.24 -11.40
N ARG A 173 -4.44 23.38 -11.07
CA ARG A 173 -5.11 24.68 -10.94
C ARG A 173 -5.85 25.08 -12.21
N LEU A 174 -5.18 25.00 -13.36
CA LEU A 174 -5.70 25.41 -14.67
C LEU A 174 -6.84 24.53 -15.17
N ASN A 175 -6.86 23.25 -14.79
CA ASN A 175 -7.83 22.29 -15.32
C ASN A 175 -9.01 22.02 -14.37
N LEU A 176 -8.88 22.29 -13.07
CA LEU A 176 -9.92 22.03 -12.07
C LEU A 176 -10.56 23.32 -11.52
N GLU A 177 -10.82 24.28 -12.40
CA GLU A 177 -11.28 25.64 -12.07
C GLU A 177 -12.65 25.69 -11.36
N SER A 178 -13.52 24.70 -11.55
CA SER A 178 -14.79 24.59 -10.82
C SER A 178 -14.63 24.17 -9.34
N ARG A 179 -13.40 24.16 -8.82
CA ARG A 179 -12.98 23.82 -7.45
C ARG A 179 -13.82 22.68 -6.85
N PRO A 180 -13.51 21.42 -7.17
CA PRO A 180 -14.04 20.32 -6.37
C PRO A 180 -13.80 20.61 -4.88
N GLN A 181 -14.80 20.33 -4.03
CA GLN A 181 -14.68 20.61 -2.60
C GLN A 181 -13.50 19.84 -1.99
N THR A 182 -13.20 18.65 -2.52
CA THR A 182 -12.06 17.84 -2.09
C THR A 182 -11.27 17.28 -3.27
N LEU A 183 -9.95 17.45 -3.22
CA LEU A 183 -8.99 16.88 -4.14
C LEU A 183 -8.31 15.68 -3.48
N VAL A 184 -8.53 14.49 -4.02
CA VAL A 184 -7.80 13.29 -3.63
C VAL A 184 -6.53 13.21 -4.46
N VAL A 185 -5.37 13.10 -3.81
CA VAL A 185 -4.08 12.98 -4.51
C VAL A 185 -3.43 11.65 -4.12
N ALA A 186 -3.12 10.85 -5.13
CA ALA A 186 -2.48 9.54 -4.99
C ALA A 186 -1.53 9.27 -6.16
N GLY A 187 -0.77 8.18 -6.10
CA GLY A 187 0.15 7.78 -7.17
C GLY A 187 0.90 6.50 -6.80
N THR A 188 1.95 6.22 -7.55
CA THR A 188 2.87 5.12 -7.24
C THR A 188 3.95 5.59 -6.26
N ILE A 189 4.66 4.64 -5.63
CA ILE A 189 5.67 4.95 -4.61
C ILE A 189 6.79 5.88 -5.12
N GLN A 190 7.13 5.80 -6.40
CA GLN A 190 8.20 6.61 -7.00
C GLN A 190 7.89 8.12 -6.96
N PHE A 191 6.62 8.50 -6.88
CA PHE A 191 6.17 9.91 -6.85
C PHE A 191 5.69 10.35 -5.46
N ALA A 192 5.86 9.54 -4.42
CA ALA A 192 5.36 9.82 -3.08
C ALA A 192 5.94 11.10 -2.46
N SER A 193 7.19 11.46 -2.77
CA SER A 193 7.77 12.74 -2.30
C SER A 193 7.15 13.94 -3.00
N ALA A 194 6.88 13.83 -4.30
CA ALA A 194 6.22 14.90 -5.07
C ALA A 194 4.78 15.13 -4.60
N ILE A 195 4.01 14.05 -4.35
CA ILE A 195 2.65 14.14 -3.79
C ILE A 195 2.65 14.84 -2.44
N ARG A 196 3.58 14.48 -1.54
CA ARG A 196 3.74 15.13 -0.24
C ARG A 196 4.11 16.61 -0.36
N ALA A 197 4.96 16.97 -1.32
CA ALA A 197 5.38 18.35 -1.56
C ALA A 197 4.28 19.21 -2.21
N ALA A 198 3.44 18.61 -3.07
CA ALA A 198 2.34 19.29 -3.75
C ALA A 198 1.17 19.61 -2.82
N LYS A 199 0.93 18.76 -1.81
CA LYS A 199 -0.19 18.92 -0.87
C LYS A 199 -0.33 20.35 -0.29
N PRO A 200 0.68 20.93 0.38
CA PRO A 200 0.53 22.27 0.96
C PRO A 200 0.28 23.35 -0.10
N GLN A 201 0.91 23.25 -1.27
CA GLN A 201 0.72 24.22 -2.37
C GLN A 201 -0.69 24.16 -2.94
N LEU A 202 -1.27 22.96 -3.05
CA LEU A 202 -2.66 22.77 -3.45
C LEU A 202 -3.62 23.30 -2.37
N GLU A 203 -3.30 23.13 -1.08
CA GLU A 203 -4.07 23.70 0.02
C GLU A 203 -4.05 25.25 0.02
N GLU A 204 -2.91 25.87 -0.32
CA GLU A 204 -2.77 27.32 -0.49
C GLU A 204 -3.64 27.89 -1.62
N LEU A 205 -3.90 27.09 -2.67
CA LEU A 205 -4.82 27.44 -3.76
C LEU A 205 -6.30 27.30 -3.38
N GLY A 206 -6.59 26.83 -2.15
CA GLY A 206 -7.93 26.68 -1.60
C GLY A 206 -8.57 25.32 -1.82
N PHE A 207 -7.82 24.30 -2.27
CA PHE A 207 -8.31 22.92 -2.31
C PHE A 207 -8.25 22.28 -0.93
N ARG A 208 -9.25 21.48 -0.57
CA ARG A 208 -9.11 20.52 0.53
C ARG A 208 -8.41 19.28 -0.01
N VAL A 209 -7.19 19.00 0.44
CA VAL A 209 -6.39 17.90 -0.12
C VAL A 209 -6.39 16.67 0.78
N LEU A 210 -6.88 15.54 0.24
CA LEU A 210 -6.84 14.24 0.88
C LEU A 210 -5.75 13.37 0.22
N VAL A 211 -4.80 12.89 1.02
CA VAL A 211 -3.80 11.90 0.60
C VAL A 211 -4.11 10.60 1.35
N PRO A 212 -4.90 9.68 0.77
CA PRO A 212 -5.43 8.51 1.48
C PRO A 212 -4.34 7.46 1.68
N GLN A 213 -4.52 6.57 2.65
CA GLN A 213 -3.57 5.50 2.96
C GLN A 213 -4.28 4.19 3.19
N SER A 214 -3.82 3.12 2.55
CA SER A 214 -4.18 1.73 2.87
C SER A 214 -2.97 1.03 3.48
N LYS A 215 -3.08 0.58 4.73
CA LYS A 215 -1.93 -0.03 5.43
C LYS A 215 -1.65 -1.43 4.85
N PRO A 216 -0.37 -1.79 4.61
CA PRO A 216 0.85 -1.16 5.13
C PRO A 216 1.50 -0.09 4.22
N LEU A 217 0.86 0.32 3.13
CA LEU A 217 1.44 1.26 2.16
C LEU A 217 1.64 2.66 2.74
N SER A 218 2.49 3.44 2.07
CA SER A 218 2.67 4.86 2.39
C SER A 218 1.42 5.68 2.05
N ALA A 219 1.26 6.85 2.67
CA ALA A 219 0.17 7.75 2.31
C ALA A 219 0.30 8.20 0.85
N GLY A 220 -0.80 8.11 0.11
CA GLY A 220 -0.90 8.43 -1.31
C GLY A 220 -0.46 7.29 -2.24
N GLU A 221 0.10 6.21 -1.70
CA GLU A 221 0.56 5.07 -2.50
C GLU A 221 -0.59 4.12 -2.85
N VAL A 222 -0.64 3.71 -4.11
CA VAL A 222 -1.60 2.72 -4.62
C VAL A 222 -0.87 1.63 -5.39
N LEU A 223 -1.22 0.37 -5.10
CA LEU A 223 -0.76 -0.81 -5.82
C LEU A 223 -1.88 -1.37 -6.71
N GLY A 224 -1.51 -2.12 -7.75
CA GLY A 224 -2.49 -2.75 -8.63
C GLY A 224 -3.44 -3.71 -7.91
N CYS A 225 -3.02 -4.24 -6.77
CA CYS A 225 -3.77 -5.15 -5.91
C CYS A 225 -4.19 -4.53 -4.56
N MET A 226 -3.88 -3.25 -4.32
CA MET A 226 -4.28 -2.54 -3.10
C MET A 226 -4.56 -1.08 -3.37
N ALA A 227 -5.80 -0.65 -3.15
CA ALA A 227 -6.21 0.74 -3.23
C ALA A 227 -6.96 1.16 -1.96
N PRO A 228 -6.76 2.40 -1.47
CA PRO A 228 -7.56 2.93 -0.38
C PRO A 228 -8.99 3.21 -0.84
N ARG A 229 -9.94 3.01 0.07
CA ARG A 229 -11.33 3.44 -0.12
C ARG A 229 -11.51 4.85 0.44
N VAL A 230 -12.12 5.71 -0.35
CA VAL A 230 -12.43 7.08 0.04
C VAL A 230 -13.93 7.16 0.32
N SER A 231 -14.29 7.23 1.59
CA SER A 231 -15.69 7.33 2.04
C SER A 231 -16.09 8.79 2.32
N GLY A 232 -17.39 9.09 2.19
CA GLY A 232 -17.94 10.43 2.50
C GLY A 232 -17.58 10.93 3.92
N ASN A 233 -17.47 10.02 4.89
CA ASN A 233 -17.03 10.37 6.26
C ASN A 233 -15.55 10.81 6.32
N SER A 234 -14.70 10.26 5.46
CA SER A 234 -13.29 10.68 5.34
C SER A 234 -13.16 12.04 4.64
N LEU A 235 -14.16 12.38 3.83
CA LEU A 235 -14.22 13.57 2.99
C LEU A 235 -14.99 14.74 3.63
N GLY A 236 -15.80 14.53 4.68
CA GLY A 236 -16.68 15.56 5.26
C GLY A 236 -17.62 16.25 4.26
N CYS A 237 -17.79 15.67 3.07
CA CYS A 237 -18.63 16.12 1.95
C CYS A 237 -19.05 14.88 1.12
N GLY A 238 -19.98 15.06 0.17
CA GLY A 238 -20.48 13.96 -0.66
C GLY A 238 -19.39 13.40 -1.59
N VAL A 239 -19.39 12.08 -1.82
CA VAL A 239 -18.42 11.40 -2.72
C VAL A 239 -18.43 12.01 -4.13
N GLY A 240 -19.58 12.51 -4.60
CA GLY A 240 -19.74 13.15 -5.91
C GLY A 240 -19.09 14.54 -6.06
N GLU A 241 -18.56 15.13 -4.99
CA GLU A 241 -17.86 16.43 -5.01
C GLU A 241 -16.34 16.29 -4.95
N SER A 242 -15.85 15.05 -5.01
CA SER A 242 -14.43 14.71 -4.93
C SER A 242 -13.87 14.35 -6.31
N VAL A 243 -12.64 14.80 -6.56
CA VAL A 243 -11.88 14.46 -7.76
C VAL A 243 -10.56 13.83 -7.36
N LEU A 244 -10.18 12.74 -8.03
CA LEU A 244 -8.86 12.14 -7.92
C LEU A 244 -7.91 12.77 -8.95
N VAL A 245 -6.72 13.16 -8.51
CA VAL A 245 -5.57 13.38 -9.37
C VAL A 245 -4.48 12.37 -9.01
N PHE A 246 -4.22 11.47 -9.93
CA PHE A 246 -3.29 10.35 -9.79
C PHE A 246 -1.99 10.64 -10.52
N VAL A 247 -0.85 10.67 -9.81
CA VAL A 247 0.47 10.96 -10.38
C VAL A 247 1.11 9.65 -10.84
N ALA A 248 1.11 9.41 -12.16
CA ALA A 248 1.75 8.26 -12.81
C ALA A 248 1.79 8.38 -14.33
N ASP A 249 2.72 7.65 -14.94
CA ASP A 249 2.86 7.46 -16.39
C ASP A 249 2.02 6.31 -16.96
N GLY A 250 1.49 5.43 -16.09
CA GLY A 250 0.65 4.29 -16.46
C GLY A 250 -0.73 4.28 -15.81
N ARG A 251 -1.64 3.47 -16.38
CA ARG A 251 -3.04 3.33 -15.92
C ARG A 251 -3.23 2.22 -14.89
N PHE A 252 -2.36 1.22 -14.85
CA PHE A 252 -2.54 0.01 -14.03
C PHE A 252 -2.85 0.31 -12.55
N HIS A 253 -2.05 1.14 -11.90
CA HIS A 253 -2.27 1.50 -10.49
C HIS A 253 -3.50 2.40 -10.28
N LEU A 254 -3.74 3.32 -11.22
CA LEU A 254 -4.91 4.18 -11.22
C LEU A 254 -6.21 3.36 -11.33
N GLU A 255 -6.25 2.36 -12.21
CA GLU A 255 -7.40 1.47 -12.37
C GLU A 255 -7.76 0.75 -11.08
N ALA A 256 -6.79 0.34 -10.26
CA ALA A 256 -7.08 -0.24 -8.95
C ALA A 256 -7.81 0.75 -8.03
N PHE A 257 -7.42 2.03 -8.05
CA PHE A 257 -8.14 3.08 -7.33
C PHE A 257 -9.55 3.28 -7.90
N MET A 258 -9.71 3.33 -9.23
CA MET A 258 -11.00 3.49 -9.88
C MET A 258 -11.94 2.33 -9.53
N ILE A 259 -11.46 1.07 -9.59
CA ILE A 259 -12.23 -0.12 -9.21
C ILE A 259 -12.75 -0.02 -7.77
N ALA A 260 -11.90 0.45 -6.84
CA ALA A 260 -12.26 0.62 -5.44
C ALA A 260 -13.20 1.82 -5.18
N ASN A 261 -13.23 2.80 -6.08
CA ASN A 261 -13.91 4.08 -5.89
C ASN A 261 -14.64 4.54 -7.17
N SER A 262 -15.60 3.74 -7.66
CA SER A 262 -16.29 3.99 -8.95
C SER A 262 -17.10 5.29 -9.02
N GLY A 263 -17.35 5.94 -7.88
CA GLY A 263 -18.07 7.22 -7.80
C GLY A 263 -17.17 8.46 -7.87
N ILE A 264 -15.83 8.30 -7.95
CA ILE A 264 -14.89 9.42 -7.95
C ILE A 264 -14.36 9.63 -9.36
N ARG A 265 -14.52 10.85 -9.90
CA ARG A 265 -13.94 11.24 -11.18
C ARG A 265 -12.42 11.24 -11.07
N ALA A 266 -11.75 10.57 -12.01
CA ALA A 266 -10.31 10.33 -11.95
C ALA A 266 -9.56 11.03 -13.08
N PHE A 267 -8.47 11.70 -12.71
CA PHE A 267 -7.49 12.22 -13.65
C PHE A 267 -6.12 11.61 -13.40
N ARG A 268 -5.38 11.35 -14.47
CA ARG A 268 -3.96 10.94 -14.43
C ARG A 268 -3.08 12.12 -14.81
N TYR A 269 -2.20 12.54 -13.93
CA TYR A 269 -1.11 13.45 -14.27
C TYR A 269 0.12 12.64 -14.64
N ASP A 270 0.53 12.75 -15.91
CA ASP A 270 1.74 12.15 -16.42
C ASP A 270 2.91 13.14 -16.24
N PRO A 271 3.87 12.87 -15.34
CA PRO A 271 4.95 13.81 -15.05
C PRO A 271 5.99 13.91 -16.17
N TYR A 272 6.05 12.94 -17.09
CA TYR A 272 6.97 12.98 -18.22
C TYR A 272 6.38 13.78 -19.37
N MET A 273 5.07 13.64 -19.61
CA MET A 273 4.37 14.42 -20.64
C MET A 273 3.97 15.82 -20.16
N GLY A 274 3.89 16.03 -18.85
CA GLY A 274 3.35 17.26 -18.25
C GLY A 274 1.87 17.46 -18.59
N LYS A 275 1.08 16.38 -18.62
CA LYS A 275 -0.32 16.43 -19.04
C LYS A 275 -1.25 15.76 -18.05
N LEU A 276 -2.44 16.34 -17.90
CA LEU A 276 -3.55 15.78 -17.14
C LEU A 276 -4.54 15.10 -18.10
N PHE A 277 -4.80 13.83 -17.89
CA PHE A 277 -5.73 13.02 -18.67
C PHE A 277 -6.96 12.71 -17.84
N LEU A 278 -8.15 12.86 -18.40
CA LEU A 278 -9.36 12.30 -17.82
C LEU A 278 -9.39 10.81 -18.11
N GLU A 279 -9.57 9.99 -17.07
CA GLU A 279 -9.51 8.55 -17.17
C GLU A 279 -10.84 7.93 -16.73
N GLU A 280 -11.32 6.98 -17.52
CA GLU A 280 -12.56 6.24 -17.29
C GLU A 280 -12.27 4.74 -17.20
N TYR A 281 -13.16 4.02 -16.50
CA TYR A 281 -13.06 2.59 -16.31
C TYR A 281 -14.42 1.92 -16.55
N ASP A 282 -14.42 0.82 -17.31
CA ASP A 282 -15.64 0.04 -17.56
C ASP A 282 -15.99 -0.85 -16.35
N HIS A 283 -16.57 -0.22 -15.33
CA HIS A 283 -17.00 -0.91 -14.12
C HIS A 283 -18.07 -1.97 -14.40
N VAL A 284 -18.98 -1.70 -15.34
CA VAL A 284 -20.10 -2.59 -15.65
C VAL A 284 -19.58 -3.83 -16.38
N GLY A 285 -18.78 -3.64 -17.43
CA GLY A 285 -18.17 -4.74 -18.17
C GLY A 285 -17.27 -5.60 -17.29
N MET A 286 -16.41 -4.98 -16.48
CA MET A 286 -15.56 -5.71 -15.53
C MET A 286 -16.41 -6.54 -14.55
N LYS A 287 -17.35 -5.92 -13.83
CA LYS A 287 -18.19 -6.64 -12.85
C LYS A 287 -19.04 -7.74 -13.50
N ARG A 288 -19.56 -7.50 -14.70
CA ARG A 288 -20.33 -8.50 -15.48
C ARG A 288 -19.45 -9.69 -15.87
N SER A 289 -18.27 -9.44 -16.42
CA SER A 289 -17.30 -10.48 -16.81
C SER A 289 -16.89 -11.32 -15.59
N ARG A 290 -16.56 -10.67 -14.47
CA ARG A 290 -16.19 -11.35 -13.23
C ARG A 290 -17.32 -12.17 -12.61
N LYS A 291 -18.54 -11.63 -12.56
CA LYS A 291 -19.74 -12.39 -12.14
C LYS A 291 -19.94 -13.62 -13.01
N ASN A 292 -19.82 -13.49 -14.33
CA ASN A 292 -20.00 -14.60 -15.26
C ASN A 292 -18.95 -15.70 -15.05
N ALA A 293 -17.69 -15.33 -14.79
CA ALA A 293 -16.64 -16.29 -14.47
C ALA A 293 -16.97 -17.09 -13.19
N ILE A 294 -17.45 -16.42 -12.14
CA ILE A 294 -17.88 -17.08 -10.90
C ILE A 294 -19.06 -18.03 -11.12
N LEU A 295 -20.09 -17.58 -11.84
CA LEU A 295 -21.27 -18.40 -12.11
C LEU A 295 -20.96 -19.63 -12.99
N LYS A 296 -20.01 -19.50 -13.93
CA LYS A 296 -19.48 -20.64 -14.68
C LYS A 296 -18.72 -21.60 -13.77
N ALA A 297 -17.83 -21.09 -12.92
CA ALA A 297 -17.04 -21.89 -12.00
C ALA A 297 -17.90 -22.64 -10.96
N ARG A 298 -19.04 -22.09 -10.53
CA ARG A 298 -20.00 -22.79 -9.66
C ARG A 298 -20.49 -24.13 -10.22
N LYS A 299 -20.39 -24.35 -11.54
CA LYS A 299 -20.80 -25.59 -12.23
C LYS A 299 -19.63 -26.56 -12.45
N ALA A 300 -18.41 -26.20 -12.06
CA ALA A 300 -17.21 -27.01 -12.25
C ALA A 300 -17.21 -28.26 -11.36
N ARG A 301 -16.77 -29.39 -11.93
CA ARG A 301 -16.58 -30.65 -11.18
C ARG A 301 -15.11 -30.78 -10.76
N SER A 302 -14.21 -30.48 -11.68
CA SER A 302 -12.76 -30.53 -11.49
C SER A 302 -12.18 -29.11 -11.41
N TRP A 303 -11.35 -28.87 -10.39
CA TRP A 303 -10.76 -27.56 -10.15
C TRP A 303 -9.23 -27.60 -10.24
N GLY A 304 -8.64 -26.59 -10.86
CA GLY A 304 -7.22 -26.34 -10.80
C GLY A 304 -6.94 -25.20 -9.83
N VAL A 305 -5.99 -25.38 -8.92
CA VAL A 305 -5.58 -24.32 -8.00
C VAL A 305 -4.12 -23.99 -8.25
N VAL A 306 -3.89 -22.78 -8.76
CA VAL A 306 -2.56 -22.26 -9.03
C VAL A 306 -2.04 -21.53 -7.80
N LEU A 307 -0.91 -21.99 -7.26
CA LEU A 307 -0.14 -21.22 -6.28
C LEU A 307 1.03 -20.53 -6.99
N GLY A 308 1.04 -19.19 -6.92
CA GLY A 308 2.10 -18.37 -7.51
C GLY A 308 3.45 -18.59 -6.84
N THR A 309 4.50 -18.83 -7.63
CA THR A 309 5.87 -19.02 -7.14
C THR A 309 6.82 -17.89 -7.50
N LEU A 310 6.32 -16.84 -8.18
CA LEU A 310 7.10 -15.63 -8.44
C LEU A 310 7.23 -14.81 -7.15
N GLY A 311 8.45 -14.81 -6.60
CA GLY A 311 8.79 -14.19 -5.32
C GLY A 311 7.84 -14.65 -4.20
N ARG A 312 7.02 -13.72 -3.72
CA ARG A 312 6.16 -13.86 -2.53
C ARG A 312 4.68 -13.60 -2.85
N GLN A 313 4.28 -13.75 -4.12
CA GLN A 313 2.89 -13.55 -4.53
C GLN A 313 1.95 -14.64 -3.99
N GLY A 314 2.38 -15.90 -4.05
CA GLY A 314 1.61 -17.03 -3.54
C GLY A 314 1.54 -17.02 -2.02
N ASN A 315 0.40 -17.46 -1.48
CA ASN A 315 0.19 -17.51 -0.04
C ASN A 315 -0.29 -18.91 0.38
N PRO A 316 0.58 -19.72 1.02
CA PRO A 316 0.22 -21.06 1.50
C PRO A 316 -0.97 -21.07 2.47
N ARG A 317 -1.17 -20.02 3.28
CA ARG A 317 -2.32 -19.92 4.20
C ARG A 317 -3.65 -19.90 3.44
N ILE A 318 -3.70 -19.17 2.33
CA ILE A 318 -4.89 -19.10 1.47
C ILE A 318 -5.11 -20.44 0.79
N LEU A 319 -4.04 -21.09 0.34
CA LEU A 319 -4.10 -22.42 -0.25
C LEU A 319 -4.67 -23.45 0.74
N GLU A 320 -4.09 -23.57 1.93
CA GLU A 320 -4.56 -24.48 2.99
C GLU A 320 -6.05 -24.27 3.32
N ARG A 321 -6.48 -23.00 3.37
CA ARG A 321 -7.87 -22.63 3.60
C ARG A 321 -8.78 -23.09 2.46
N LEU A 322 -8.41 -22.84 1.20
CA LEU A 322 -9.18 -23.26 0.04
C LEU A 322 -9.25 -24.78 -0.06
N GLU A 323 -8.13 -25.48 0.14
CA GLU A 323 -8.09 -26.94 0.17
C GLU A 323 -9.05 -27.51 1.22
N LYS A 324 -9.04 -26.96 2.44
CA LYS A 324 -9.97 -27.37 3.49
C LYS A 324 -11.43 -27.21 3.03
N LYS A 325 -11.76 -26.07 2.43
CA LYS A 325 -13.13 -25.76 1.97
C LYS A 325 -13.57 -26.64 0.80
N MET A 326 -12.65 -26.98 -0.10
CA MET A 326 -12.93 -27.86 -1.24
C MET A 326 -13.09 -29.31 -0.78
N LYS A 327 -12.25 -29.79 0.15
CA LYS A 327 -12.39 -31.10 0.81
C LYS A 327 -13.71 -31.24 1.55
N GLU A 328 -14.10 -30.24 2.35
CA GLU A 328 -15.38 -30.21 3.08
C GLU A 328 -16.60 -30.35 2.16
N ARG A 329 -16.47 -29.93 0.88
CA ARG A 329 -17.52 -29.97 -0.13
C ARG A 329 -17.42 -31.17 -1.08
N GLY A 330 -16.41 -32.01 -0.93
CA GLY A 330 -16.17 -33.15 -1.83
C GLY A 330 -15.89 -32.74 -3.28
N LEU A 331 -15.22 -31.60 -3.49
CA LEU A 331 -14.80 -31.15 -4.82
C LEU A 331 -13.46 -31.78 -5.21
N ASP A 332 -13.35 -32.22 -6.47
CA ASP A 332 -12.09 -32.70 -7.02
C ASP A 332 -11.20 -31.53 -7.42
N TYR A 333 -9.94 -31.56 -7.01
CA TYR A 333 -9.00 -30.49 -7.32
C TYR A 333 -7.57 -30.97 -7.51
N THR A 334 -6.81 -30.22 -8.31
CA THR A 334 -5.37 -30.43 -8.54
C THR A 334 -4.59 -29.15 -8.25
N MET A 335 -3.44 -29.29 -7.60
CA MET A 335 -2.52 -28.20 -7.29
C MET A 335 -1.49 -28.02 -8.40
N VAL A 336 -1.29 -26.77 -8.82
CA VAL A 336 -0.29 -26.42 -9.84
C VAL A 336 0.56 -25.26 -9.32
N LEU A 337 1.87 -25.42 -9.32
CA LEU A 337 2.81 -24.34 -8.98
C LEU A 337 3.25 -23.65 -10.26
N MET A 338 3.11 -22.32 -10.34
CA MET A 338 3.51 -21.56 -11.53
C MET A 338 4.14 -20.22 -11.11
N SER A 339 5.27 -19.86 -11.72
CA SER A 339 5.88 -18.54 -11.50
C SER A 339 5.08 -17.47 -12.25
N GLU A 340 4.91 -17.70 -13.55
CA GLU A 340 4.13 -16.84 -14.43
C GLU A 340 2.91 -17.56 -14.99
N LEU A 341 1.73 -17.00 -14.71
CA LEU A 341 0.47 -17.46 -15.28
C LEU A 341 0.38 -17.04 -16.75
N SER A 342 0.08 -17.97 -17.64
CA SER A 342 -0.10 -17.68 -19.07
C SER A 342 -1.30 -18.47 -19.62
N PRO A 343 -2.12 -17.88 -20.50
CA PRO A 343 -3.22 -18.60 -21.14
C PRO A 343 -2.76 -19.87 -21.86
N GLY A 344 -1.63 -19.79 -22.58
CA GLY A 344 -1.05 -20.93 -23.31
C GLY A 344 -0.71 -22.11 -22.40
N ARG A 345 -0.02 -21.87 -21.26
CA ARG A 345 0.29 -22.96 -20.30
C ARG A 345 -0.95 -23.55 -19.66
N VAL A 346 -1.93 -22.71 -19.30
CA VAL A 346 -3.19 -23.16 -18.67
C VAL A 346 -4.04 -23.99 -19.64
N ALA A 347 -4.02 -23.66 -20.94
CA ALA A 347 -4.76 -24.39 -21.95
C ALA A 347 -4.30 -25.85 -22.13
N LEU A 348 -3.05 -26.19 -21.76
CA LEU A 348 -2.49 -27.54 -21.87
C LEU A 348 -3.15 -28.57 -20.92
N PHE A 349 -3.91 -28.10 -19.93
CA PHE A 349 -4.65 -28.98 -19.02
C PHE A 349 -6.03 -29.38 -19.57
N GLU A 350 -6.44 -28.76 -20.69
CA GLU A 350 -7.62 -29.12 -21.48
C GLU A 350 -8.89 -29.32 -20.63
N ASP A 351 -9.54 -30.48 -20.76
CA ASP A 351 -10.79 -30.82 -20.08
C ASP A 351 -10.57 -31.51 -18.72
N SER A 352 -9.32 -31.63 -18.26
CA SER A 352 -9.02 -32.14 -16.91
C SER A 352 -9.34 -31.13 -15.82
N VAL A 353 -9.56 -29.85 -16.20
CA VAL A 353 -9.89 -28.76 -15.28
C VAL A 353 -11.03 -27.92 -15.85
N ASP A 354 -12.13 -27.83 -15.11
CA ASP A 354 -13.31 -27.04 -15.49
C ASP A 354 -13.21 -25.57 -15.06
N ALA A 355 -12.53 -25.29 -13.94
CA ALA A 355 -12.34 -23.96 -13.41
C ALA A 355 -11.03 -23.81 -12.64
N TRP A 356 -10.49 -22.60 -12.62
CA TRP A 356 -9.21 -22.29 -12.01
C TRP A 356 -9.33 -21.28 -10.88
N ILE A 357 -8.58 -21.49 -9.81
CA ILE A 357 -8.35 -20.54 -8.73
C ILE A 357 -6.88 -20.11 -8.76
N HIS A 358 -6.62 -18.82 -8.80
CA HIS A 358 -5.27 -18.28 -8.86
C HIS A 358 -4.91 -17.53 -7.57
N ILE A 359 -3.96 -18.09 -6.83
CA ILE A 359 -3.43 -17.55 -5.57
C ILE A 359 -2.09 -16.89 -5.86
N ALA A 360 -2.12 -15.69 -6.45
CA ALA A 360 -0.95 -14.84 -6.69
C ALA A 360 -1.40 -13.38 -6.94
N CYS A 361 -0.89 -12.71 -7.98
CA CYS A 361 -1.38 -11.40 -8.42
C CYS A 361 -2.84 -11.45 -8.90
N PRO A 362 -3.76 -10.71 -8.26
CA PRO A 362 -5.20 -10.75 -8.60
C PRO A 362 -5.53 -10.07 -9.92
N ARG A 363 -4.69 -9.13 -10.37
CA ARG A 363 -4.88 -8.41 -11.64
C ARG A 363 -4.77 -9.32 -12.85
N LEU A 364 -4.09 -10.46 -12.74
CA LEU A 364 -4.06 -11.47 -13.80
C LEU A 364 -5.44 -12.10 -14.02
N SER A 365 -6.23 -12.33 -12.96
CA SER A 365 -7.60 -12.84 -13.12
C SER A 365 -8.59 -11.74 -13.48
N ILE A 366 -8.40 -10.51 -12.97
CA ILE A 366 -9.31 -9.38 -13.22
C ILE A 366 -9.18 -8.86 -14.65
N ASP A 367 -7.96 -8.57 -15.10
CA ASP A 367 -7.73 -7.90 -16.39
C ASP A 367 -7.60 -8.90 -17.53
N TRP A 368 -7.01 -10.08 -17.26
CA TRP A 368 -6.70 -11.09 -18.29
C TRP A 368 -7.60 -12.32 -18.19
N GLY A 369 -8.60 -12.31 -17.30
CA GLY A 369 -9.47 -13.47 -17.05
C GLY A 369 -10.19 -13.99 -18.30
N GLU A 370 -10.51 -13.11 -19.24
CA GLU A 370 -11.18 -13.45 -20.51
C GLU A 370 -10.23 -14.06 -21.56
N ALA A 371 -8.91 -13.90 -21.39
CA ALA A 371 -7.92 -14.57 -22.23
C ALA A 371 -7.83 -16.07 -21.96
N PHE A 372 -8.39 -16.55 -20.83
CA PHE A 372 -8.43 -17.97 -20.47
C PHE A 372 -9.73 -18.60 -20.99
N VAL A 373 -9.59 -19.80 -21.58
CA VAL A 373 -10.75 -20.56 -22.10
C VAL A 373 -11.69 -21.01 -20.99
N LYS A 374 -11.12 -21.46 -19.86
CA LYS A 374 -11.85 -21.87 -18.65
C LYS A 374 -11.83 -20.72 -17.64
N PRO A 375 -12.86 -20.57 -16.78
CA PRO A 375 -12.94 -19.46 -15.83
C PRO A 375 -11.74 -19.43 -14.89
N MET A 376 -11.08 -18.27 -14.81
CA MET A 376 -9.95 -17.99 -13.94
C MET A 376 -10.40 -17.04 -12.82
N LEU A 377 -10.36 -17.50 -11.57
CA LEU A 377 -10.84 -16.76 -10.39
C LEU A 377 -9.70 -16.25 -9.52
N THR A 378 -9.89 -15.11 -8.87
CA THR A 378 -9.06 -14.70 -7.72
C THR A 378 -9.42 -15.54 -6.48
N SER A 379 -8.63 -15.45 -5.40
CA SER A 379 -8.95 -16.06 -4.11
C SER A 379 -10.29 -15.57 -3.53
N PHE A 380 -10.61 -14.28 -3.69
CA PHE A 380 -11.90 -13.71 -3.28
C PHE A 380 -13.05 -14.34 -4.07
N GLU A 381 -12.94 -14.36 -5.39
CA GLU A 381 -13.97 -14.89 -6.27
C GLU A 381 -14.16 -16.40 -6.09
N ALA A 382 -13.10 -17.12 -5.76
CA ALA A 382 -13.17 -18.52 -5.38
C ALA A 382 -13.99 -18.72 -4.10
N GLU A 383 -13.83 -17.88 -3.07
CA GLU A 383 -14.68 -17.94 -1.88
C GLU A 383 -16.16 -17.64 -2.20
N VAL A 384 -16.44 -16.74 -3.14
CA VAL A 384 -17.81 -16.48 -3.65
C VAL A 384 -18.37 -17.68 -4.42
N ALA A 385 -17.56 -18.28 -5.30
CA ALA A 385 -17.93 -19.43 -6.11
C ALA A 385 -18.22 -20.65 -5.22
N LEU A 386 -17.37 -20.86 -4.22
CA LEU A 386 -17.54 -21.87 -3.19
C LEU A 386 -18.63 -21.49 -2.18
N GLY A 387 -19.35 -20.37 -2.29
CA GLY A 387 -20.42 -19.99 -1.37
C GLY A 387 -19.98 -19.87 0.09
N VAL A 388 -18.74 -19.44 0.32
CA VAL A 388 -18.20 -19.11 1.65
C VAL A 388 -18.56 -17.68 2.03
N ILE A 389 -18.56 -16.80 1.04
CA ILE A 389 -19.00 -15.40 1.16
C ILE A 389 -20.04 -15.11 0.07
N PRO A 390 -20.99 -14.18 0.31
CA PRO A 390 -21.96 -13.79 -0.71
C PRO A 390 -21.28 -13.07 -1.88
N GLY A 391 -21.86 -13.19 -3.07
CA GLY A 391 -21.41 -12.41 -4.22
C GLY A 391 -21.69 -10.93 -4.02
N TRP A 392 -20.85 -10.04 -4.55
CA TRP A 392 -21.05 -8.59 -4.38
C TRP A 392 -22.37 -8.11 -5.01
N TRP A 393 -22.92 -8.83 -5.98
CA TRP A 393 -24.24 -8.54 -6.55
C TRP A 393 -25.42 -9.09 -5.74
N GLU A 394 -25.16 -9.91 -4.72
CA GLU A 394 -26.20 -10.51 -3.88
C GLU A 394 -26.54 -9.47 -2.80
N LYS A 395 -27.79 -9.01 -2.75
CA LYS A 395 -28.23 -8.09 -1.70
C LYS A 395 -28.08 -8.81 -0.36
N ASN A 396 -27.32 -8.25 0.56
CA ASN A 396 -27.38 -8.67 1.95
C ASN A 396 -28.77 -8.27 2.47
N GLU A 397 -29.72 -9.19 2.41
CA GLU A 397 -30.85 -9.16 3.33
C GLU A 397 -30.27 -9.41 4.72
N VAL A 398 -29.79 -8.36 5.36
CA VAL A 398 -29.60 -8.38 6.80
C VAL A 398 -31.01 -8.50 7.35
N CYS A 399 -31.39 -9.72 7.73
CA CYS A 399 -32.55 -9.95 8.57
C CYS A 399 -32.28 -9.29 9.93
N GLU A 400 -32.60 -8.00 10.05
CA GLU A 400 -33.06 -7.48 11.33
C GLU A 400 -34.41 -8.15 11.60
N ASP A 401 -34.36 -9.23 12.38
CA ASP A 401 -35.09 -9.32 13.64
C ASP A 401 -35.29 -10.78 14.02
N GLY A 402 -35.00 -11.06 15.29
CA GLY A 402 -35.49 -12.27 15.92
C GLY A 402 -37.01 -12.25 15.86
N VAL A 403 -37.59 -13.17 15.09
CA VAL A 403 -38.80 -13.97 15.35
C VAL A 403 -38.98 -14.85 14.11
N GLY A 404 -38.97 -16.16 14.31
CA GLY A 404 -38.82 -17.13 13.24
C GLY A 404 -40.05 -17.36 12.37
N CYS A 405 -39.82 -17.79 11.12
CA CYS A 405 -40.58 -18.79 10.37
C CYS A 405 -39.88 -19.00 8.99
N CYS A 406 -39.82 -20.15 8.33
CA CYS A 406 -40.29 -21.50 8.60
C CYS A 406 -39.36 -22.50 7.87
N LYS A 407 -39.31 -23.76 8.34
CA LYS A 407 -38.85 -24.93 7.58
C LYS A 407 -39.88 -25.28 6.50
N ARG A 408 -39.49 -25.41 5.22
CA ARG A 408 -39.70 -26.59 4.34
C ARG A 408 -39.55 -26.26 2.84
N SER A 409 -38.98 -27.24 2.15
CA SER A 409 -39.12 -27.62 0.73
C SER A 409 -38.72 -26.62 -0.36
N GLY A 410 -37.64 -26.98 -1.06
CA GLY A 410 -37.64 -27.22 -2.51
C GLY A 410 -38.22 -26.14 -3.43
N ALA A 411 -37.34 -25.65 -4.31
CA ALA A 411 -37.59 -24.69 -5.38
C ALA A 411 -37.74 -23.24 -4.92
N CYS A 412 -36.81 -22.39 -5.37
CA CYS A 412 -36.99 -20.98 -5.77
C CYS A 412 -35.63 -20.27 -5.75
N CYS A 413 -34.86 -20.36 -6.84
CA CYS A 413 -33.77 -19.40 -7.16
C CYS A 413 -33.58 -19.35 -8.70
N GLU A 414 -34.67 -19.18 -9.46
CA GLU A 414 -34.62 -18.62 -10.81
C GLU A 414 -35.56 -17.42 -10.82
N GLY A 415 -34.99 -16.26 -10.55
CA GLY A 415 -35.64 -14.96 -10.68
C GLY A 415 -34.77 -14.09 -11.57
N ASP A 416 -35.07 -14.12 -12.87
CA ASP A 416 -34.54 -13.17 -13.84
C ASP A 416 -35.01 -11.76 -13.47
N ALA A 417 -34.11 -10.97 -12.89
CA ALA A 417 -34.33 -9.55 -12.67
C ALA A 417 -34.01 -8.78 -13.96
N LYS A 418 -35.05 -8.49 -14.76
CA LYS A 418 -34.99 -7.45 -15.79
C LYS A 418 -35.16 -6.07 -15.15
N GLY A 419 -34.19 -5.18 -15.35
CA GLY A 419 -34.38 -3.73 -15.24
C GLY A 419 -33.29 -2.99 -14.47
N GLY A 420 -32.17 -2.72 -15.14
CA GLY A 420 -31.04 -1.92 -14.65
C GLY A 420 -29.91 -2.80 -14.10
N GLU A 421 -28.83 -2.96 -14.86
CA GLU A 421 -27.61 -3.64 -14.39
C GLU A 421 -26.84 -2.76 -13.39
N ASP A 422 -27.45 -2.42 -12.27
CA ASP A 422 -26.75 -1.80 -11.17
C ASP A 422 -26.07 -2.91 -10.35
N PHE A 423 -24.81 -3.21 -10.69
CA PHE A 423 -23.93 -4.06 -9.89
C PHE A 423 -23.44 -3.29 -8.65
N GLY A 424 -24.37 -2.73 -7.87
CA GLY A 424 -24.14 -1.77 -6.78
C GLY A 424 -23.34 -2.29 -5.57
N GLY A 425 -22.77 -3.49 -5.66
CA GLY A 425 -21.85 -4.01 -4.66
C GLY A 425 -20.39 -3.70 -4.94
N ASP A 426 -19.62 -3.72 -3.86
CA ASP A 426 -18.21 -3.40 -3.84
C ASP A 426 -17.35 -4.59 -4.28
N TYR A 427 -16.48 -4.37 -5.27
CA TYR A 427 -15.43 -5.32 -5.62
C TYR A 427 -14.16 -5.00 -4.80
N PRO A 428 -13.53 -5.98 -4.13
CA PRO A 428 -12.40 -5.72 -3.25
C PRO A 428 -11.10 -5.46 -4.03
N MET A 429 -10.37 -4.44 -3.59
CA MET A 429 -8.99 -4.12 -3.99
C MET A 429 -8.12 -3.98 -2.73
N ASP A 430 -8.21 -4.96 -1.83
CA ASP A 430 -7.64 -4.95 -0.47
C ASP A 430 -6.77 -6.20 -0.21
N TYR A 431 -6.15 -6.75 -1.27
CA TYR A 431 -5.52 -8.06 -1.28
C TYR A 431 -4.34 -8.21 -0.31
N TYR A 432 -3.69 -7.11 0.09
CA TYR A 432 -2.66 -7.14 1.15
C TYR A 432 -3.04 -6.26 2.35
N ALA A 433 -4.25 -5.68 2.34
CA ALA A 433 -4.67 -4.72 3.35
C ALA A 433 -4.73 -5.38 4.72
N GLN A 434 -4.33 -4.66 5.75
CA GLN A 434 -4.33 -5.17 7.12
C GLN A 434 -5.73 -5.61 7.60
N ASP A 435 -6.77 -4.95 7.11
CA ASP A 435 -8.17 -5.10 7.48
C ASP A 435 -9.01 -5.83 6.42
N GLY A 436 -8.39 -6.38 5.37
CA GLY A 436 -9.10 -7.11 4.34
C GLY A 436 -9.62 -8.48 4.78
N GLY A 437 -10.29 -9.19 3.87
CA GLY A 437 -10.94 -10.48 4.14
C GLY A 437 -9.98 -11.65 4.41
N GLU A 438 -10.51 -12.83 4.71
CA GLU A 438 -9.69 -14.04 4.93
C GLU A 438 -9.01 -14.54 3.65
N TRP A 439 -9.57 -14.17 2.48
CA TRP A 439 -9.05 -14.44 1.14
C TRP A 439 -7.83 -13.59 0.77
N ASN A 440 -7.40 -12.66 1.63
CA ASN A 440 -6.31 -11.75 1.34
C ASN A 440 -4.93 -12.30 1.76
N SER A 441 -3.88 -11.77 1.13
CA SER A 441 -2.47 -12.13 1.30
C SER A 441 -1.73 -11.23 2.30
N SER A 442 -2.44 -10.59 3.25
CA SER A 442 -1.77 -9.70 4.21
C SER A 442 -0.75 -10.45 5.08
N TYR A 443 0.40 -9.83 5.30
CA TYR A 443 1.45 -10.32 6.21
C TYR A 443 1.17 -9.94 7.68
N VAL A 444 0.24 -9.02 7.91
CA VAL A 444 -0.09 -8.57 9.26
C VAL A 444 -1.03 -9.57 9.91
N LYS A 445 -0.64 -10.10 11.08
CA LYS A 445 -1.54 -10.94 11.88
C LYS A 445 -2.76 -10.11 12.29
N LYS A 446 -3.95 -10.56 11.90
CA LYS A 446 -5.20 -9.95 12.38
C LYS A 446 -5.28 -10.07 13.89
N SER A 447 -5.51 -8.95 14.56
CA SER A 447 -5.72 -8.94 16.01
C SER A 447 -7.00 -9.72 16.33
N THR A 448 -6.93 -10.66 17.27
CA THR A 448 -8.10 -11.40 17.77
C THR A 448 -9.01 -10.54 18.67
N ARG A 449 -8.68 -9.27 18.90
CA ARG A 449 -9.56 -8.35 19.61
C ARG A 449 -10.73 -7.97 18.69
N PRO A 450 -12.00 -8.18 19.11
CA PRO A 450 -13.14 -7.73 18.34
C PRO A 450 -13.00 -6.23 18.06
N ALA A 451 -13.23 -5.84 16.81
CA ALA A 451 -13.26 -4.44 16.42
C ALA A 451 -14.21 -3.71 17.39
N ARG A 452 -13.68 -2.71 18.08
CA ARG A 452 -14.46 -1.90 19.02
C ARG A 452 -15.56 -1.26 18.18
N ARG A 453 -16.80 -1.75 18.28
CA ARG A 453 -17.98 -1.06 17.74
C ARG A 453 -17.85 0.37 18.23
N VAL A 454 -17.76 1.31 17.30
CA VAL A 454 -17.88 2.73 17.62
C VAL A 454 -19.30 2.88 18.17
N SER A 455 -19.40 2.89 19.49
CA SER A 455 -20.64 3.21 20.18
C SER A 455 -20.96 4.65 19.85
N VAL A 456 -22.00 4.86 19.04
CA VAL A 456 -22.65 6.15 18.89
C VAL A 456 -23.14 6.53 20.29
N SER A 457 -22.51 7.54 20.91
CA SER A 457 -23.01 8.08 22.17
C SER A 457 -24.30 8.84 21.87
N SER A 458 -25.42 8.32 22.38
CA SER A 458 -26.71 8.97 22.36
C SER A 458 -26.74 10.13 23.35
N ASP A 459 -26.17 11.27 22.98
CA ASP A 459 -26.37 12.55 23.67
C ASP A 459 -27.21 13.46 22.76
N ALA A 460 -28.51 13.13 22.66
CA ALA A 460 -29.52 14.00 22.07
C ALA A 460 -30.90 13.65 22.67
N ALA A 461 -31.05 13.86 23.98
CA ALA A 461 -32.35 13.81 24.65
C ALA A 461 -32.36 14.78 25.84
N ALA A 462 -32.16 16.07 25.57
CA ALA A 462 -32.56 17.13 26.48
C ALA A 462 -32.76 18.40 25.66
N VAL A 463 -34.04 18.72 25.40
CA VAL A 463 -34.65 20.01 25.08
C VAL A 463 -35.85 19.72 24.18
N ILE A 464 -37.03 19.65 24.79
CA ILE A 464 -38.38 20.08 24.32
C ILE A 464 -39.36 19.51 25.36
N SER A 465 -39.72 20.34 26.35
CA SER A 465 -40.87 20.15 27.24
C SER A 465 -41.02 21.40 28.14
N GLN A 466 -41.25 22.54 27.50
CA GLN A 466 -41.88 23.75 28.04
C GLN A 466 -42.73 24.25 26.87
N GLN A 467 -44.04 24.50 26.92
CA GLN A 467 -45.05 24.60 27.96
C GLN A 467 -46.40 24.24 27.30
N SER A 468 -47.42 24.07 28.14
CA SER A 468 -48.84 24.33 27.87
C SER A 468 -49.16 25.24 26.69
#